data_AF-A0A6C0JBG6-F1
#
_entry.id   AF-A0A6C0JBG6-F1
#
_cell.length_a   1.000
_cell.length_b   1.000
_cell.length_c   1.000
_cell.angle_alpha   90.00
_cell.angle_beta   90.00
_cell.angle_gamma   90.00
#
_symmetry.space_group_name_H-M   'P 1'
#
loop_
_entity.id
_entity.type
_entity.pdbx_description
1 polymer ?
#
loop_
_entity_poly.entity_id
_entity_poly.type
_entity_poly.pdbx_seq_one_letter_code
_entity_poly.pdbx_strand_id
1 'polypeptide(L)'
;MEFKLFGQKLRLEIVIISMLLGAFIAMNSWCSCAGGIKEGFSAAAALAGGSPLEYTISNGVPVSWESKNNKHDPHEKLEAHTSEQKPLENDSLSMFAGNKSNANCCPSTYSNSTGCLCITKEQAKFLNQRGGNRTLNSEY
;
A
#
# COMPACT_ATOMS: atom_id res chain seq x y z
N MET A 1 -54.81 8.84 16.67
CA MET A 1 -55.94 8.88 15.70
C MET A 1 -56.10 7.49 15.10
N GLU A 2 -57.32 6.95 15.10
CA GLU A 2 -57.61 5.60 14.59
C GLU A 2 -58.26 5.71 13.21
N PHE A 3 -57.73 4.99 12.22
CA PHE A 3 -58.37 4.87 10.91
C PHE A 3 -58.58 3.40 10.57
N LYS A 4 -59.66 3.12 9.84
CA LYS A 4 -59.97 1.76 9.41
C LYS A 4 -59.43 1.57 8.00
N LEU A 5 -58.48 0.65 7.84
CA LEU A 5 -57.99 0.21 6.55
C LEU A 5 -58.32 -1.29 6.42
N PHE A 6 -58.99 -1.69 5.34
CA PHE A 6 -59.40 -3.09 5.09
C PHE A 6 -60.19 -3.77 6.23
N GLY A 7 -60.98 -3.01 7.00
CA GLY A 7 -61.82 -3.55 8.08
C GLY A 7 -61.10 -3.80 9.41
N GLN A 8 -59.78 -3.60 9.47
CA GLN A 8 -58.99 -3.67 10.71
C GLN A 8 -58.82 -2.26 11.31
N LYS A 9 -58.88 -2.14 12.64
CA LYS A 9 -58.62 -0.87 13.34
C LYS A 9 -57.12 -0.70 13.51
N LEU A 10 -56.52 0.24 12.80
CA LEU A 10 -55.09 0.53 12.88
C LEU A 10 -54.86 1.88 13.55
N ARG A 11 -53.89 1.91 14.48
CA ARG A 11 -53.42 3.15 15.11
C ARG A 11 -52.42 3.81 14.16
N LEU A 12 -52.67 5.07 13.83
CA LEU A 12 -51.87 5.83 12.88
C LEU A 12 -50.39 5.92 13.27
N GLU A 13 -50.09 5.96 14.57
CA GLU A 13 -48.73 5.94 15.11
C GLU A 13 -47.95 4.68 14.69
N ILE A 14 -48.59 3.51 14.72
CA ILE A 14 -47.96 2.23 14.39
C ILE A 14 -47.62 2.15 12.90
N VAL A 15 -48.49 2.69 12.05
CA VAL A 15 -48.29 2.71 10.60
C VAL A 15 -47.10 3.62 10.24
N ILE A 16 -47.02 4.80 10.86
CA ILE A 16 -45.91 5.72 10.65
C ILE A 16 -44.58 5.11 11.10
N ILE A 17 -44.54 4.46 12.27
CA ILE A 17 -43.34 3.78 12.77
C ILE A 17 -42.92 2.65 11.82
N SER A 18 -43.87 1.87 11.30
CA SER A 18 -43.56 0.79 10.35
C SER A 18 -43.01 1.30 9.02
N MET A 19 -43.51 2.44 8.51
CA MET A 19 -42.96 3.07 7.31
C MET A 19 -41.54 3.61 7.53
N LEU A 20 -41.26 4.23 8.69
CA LEU A 20 -39.93 4.74 9.02
C LEU A 20 -38.90 3.59 9.17
N LEU A 21 -39.27 2.50 9.85
CA LEU A 21 -38.43 1.31 9.97
C LEU A 21 -38.19 0.65 8.61
N GLY A 22 -39.24 0.51 7.79
CA GLY A 22 -39.13 -0.03 6.44
C GLY A 22 -38.22 0.80 5.54
N ALA A 23 -38.34 2.14 5.60
CA ALA A 23 -37.48 3.06 4.86
C ALA A 23 -36.01 2.97 5.31
N PHE A 24 -35.75 2.86 6.61
CA PHE A 24 -34.40 2.69 7.13
C PHE A 24 -33.77 1.36 6.67
N ILE A 25 -34.52 0.26 6.73
CA ILE A 25 -34.05 -1.05 6.27
C ILE A 25 -33.80 -1.04 4.76
N ALA A 26 -34.72 -0.46 3.97
CA ALA A 26 -34.57 -0.37 2.51
C ALA A 26 -33.36 0.47 2.09
N MET A 27 -33.09 1.57 2.79
CA MET A 27 -31.93 2.43 2.53
C MET A 27 -30.59 1.73 2.81
N ASN A 28 -30.55 0.80 3.77
CA ASN A 28 -29.34 0.04 4.08
C ASN A 28 -29.20 -1.24 3.23
N SER A 29 -30.30 -1.90 2.87
CA SER A 29 -30.29 -3.19 2.17
C SER A 29 -30.40 -3.07 0.64
N TRP A 30 -31.26 -2.19 0.12
CA TRP A 30 -31.58 -2.13 -1.30
C TRP A 30 -30.72 -1.10 -2.05
N CYS A 31 -30.40 0.03 -1.43
CA CYS A 31 -29.50 1.04 -2.00
C CYS A 31 -28.02 0.63 -1.96
N SER A 32 -27.67 -0.48 -1.30
CA SER A 32 -26.31 -1.02 -1.33
C SER A 32 -25.94 -1.60 -2.71
N CYS A 33 -26.92 -2.12 -3.46
CA CYS A 33 -26.70 -2.73 -4.79
C CYS A 33 -26.51 -1.73 -5.94
N ALA A 34 -26.86 -0.45 -5.78
CA ALA A 34 -26.77 0.57 -6.82
C ALA A 34 -25.59 1.55 -6.65
N GLY A 35 -24.58 1.14 -5.88
CA GLY A 35 -23.43 2.00 -5.54
C GLY A 35 -23.74 2.91 -4.36
N GLY A 36 -24.09 2.33 -3.21
CA GLY A 36 -24.38 3.05 -1.96
C GLY A 36 -23.23 3.92 -1.45
N ILE A 37 -23.31 4.34 -0.18
CA ILE A 37 -22.23 5.09 0.49
C ILE A 37 -20.94 4.26 0.36
N LYS A 38 -20.00 4.76 -0.46
CA LYS A 38 -18.63 4.27 -0.73
C LYS A 38 -18.28 2.98 0.01
N GLU A 39 -18.13 1.89 -0.74
CA GLU A 39 -17.88 0.52 -0.27
C GLU A 39 -17.04 0.48 1.00
N GLY A 40 -17.42 -0.35 1.98
CA GLY A 40 -16.78 -0.44 3.30
C GLY A 40 -15.26 -0.61 3.25
N PHE A 41 -14.71 -1.12 2.14
CA PHE A 41 -13.28 -1.18 1.89
C PHE A 41 -12.60 0.18 1.72
N SER A 42 -13.26 1.13 1.04
CA SER A 42 -12.80 2.52 0.91
C SER A 42 -12.99 3.34 2.19
N ALA A 43 -14.03 3.04 2.97
CA ALA A 43 -14.22 3.61 4.30
C ALA A 43 -13.17 3.05 5.29
N ALA A 44 -12.85 1.76 5.20
CA ALA A 44 -11.77 1.13 5.97
C ALA A 44 -10.38 1.68 5.58
N ALA A 45 -10.18 2.07 4.31
CA ALA A 45 -8.99 2.82 3.91
C ALA A 45 -8.88 4.16 4.65
N ALA A 46 -9.97 4.90 4.80
CA ALA A 46 -9.99 6.18 5.50
C ALA A 46 -9.89 6.05 7.04
N LEU A 47 -10.46 4.99 7.62
CA LEU A 47 -10.55 4.81 9.08
C LEU A 47 -9.43 3.96 9.68
N ALA A 48 -9.01 2.92 8.97
CA ALA A 48 -8.01 1.95 9.41
C ALA A 48 -6.77 1.96 8.50
N GLY A 49 -6.67 2.90 7.58
CA GLY A 49 -5.50 3.07 6.73
C GLY A 49 -5.21 1.91 5.78
N GLY A 50 -6.22 1.13 5.39
CA GLY A 50 -6.07 0.03 4.43
C GLY A 50 -5.70 0.46 3.01
N SER A 51 -5.40 -0.51 2.15
CA SER A 51 -5.03 -0.31 0.74
C SER A 51 -6.23 -0.49 -0.21
N PRO A 52 -6.94 0.59 -0.62
CA PRO A 52 -8.06 0.51 -1.56
C PRO A 52 -7.60 0.09 -2.98
N LEU A 53 -8.55 -0.18 -3.89
CA LEU A 53 -8.24 -0.63 -5.26
C LEU A 53 -7.33 0.33 -6.06
N GLU A 54 -7.35 1.63 -5.78
CA GLU A 54 -6.46 2.64 -6.39
C GLU A 54 -5.20 2.92 -5.57
N TYR A 55 -4.97 2.17 -4.49
CA TYR A 55 -3.80 2.35 -3.65
C TYR A 55 -2.53 1.95 -4.38
N THR A 56 -1.63 2.91 -4.52
CA THR A 56 -0.27 2.65 -4.97
C THR A 56 0.58 2.30 -3.76
N ILE A 57 1.15 1.09 -3.76
CA ILE A 57 2.13 0.63 -2.75
C ILE A 57 3.26 1.67 -2.59
N SER A 58 3.48 2.49 -3.63
CA SER A 58 4.38 3.65 -3.66
C SER A 58 4.39 4.51 -2.41
N ASN A 59 3.20 4.81 -1.88
CA ASN A 59 3.04 5.85 -0.87
C ASN A 59 3.10 5.33 0.57
N GLY A 60 3.35 4.03 0.76
CA GLY A 60 3.35 3.40 2.08
C GLY A 60 1.96 3.35 2.71
N VAL A 61 1.69 2.38 3.58
CA VAL A 61 0.38 2.23 4.20
C VAL A 61 0.32 3.22 5.37
N PRO A 62 -0.71 4.08 5.50
CA PRO A 62 -0.72 5.13 6.53
C PRO A 62 -0.67 4.61 7.98
N VAL A 63 -1.03 3.34 8.23
CA VAL A 63 -0.88 2.63 9.52
C VAL A 63 0.24 1.58 9.52
N SER A 64 1.22 1.69 8.63
CA SER A 64 2.41 0.83 8.70
C SER A 64 3.24 1.18 9.94
N TRP A 65 3.92 0.15 10.50
CA TRP A 65 4.92 0.31 11.56
C TRP A 65 6.20 1.00 11.05
N GLU A 66 6.26 1.36 9.77
CA GLU A 66 7.38 2.03 9.13
C GLU A 66 7.34 3.53 9.46
N SER A 67 8.26 3.96 10.31
CA SER A 67 8.40 5.35 10.72
C SER A 67 8.66 6.27 9.53
N LYS A 68 7.68 7.12 9.18
CA LYS A 68 7.79 8.17 8.16
C LYS A 68 8.87 9.23 8.42
N ASN A 69 9.55 9.18 9.58
CA ASN A 69 10.47 10.22 10.04
C ASN A 69 11.96 9.89 9.86
N ASN A 70 12.32 8.69 9.39
CA ASN A 70 13.71 8.40 9.06
C ASN A 70 14.06 9.01 7.70
N LYS A 71 14.53 10.26 7.70
CA LYS A 71 15.23 10.89 6.57
C LYS A 71 16.62 10.28 6.32
N HIS A 72 16.84 9.03 6.73
CA HIS A 72 18.08 8.34 6.44
C HIS A 72 17.93 7.72 5.06
N ASP A 73 18.68 8.20 4.08
CA ASP A 73 18.85 7.48 2.82
C ASP A 73 19.80 6.31 3.12
N PRO A 74 19.32 5.05 3.12
CA PRO A 74 20.17 3.89 3.36
C PRO A 74 21.33 3.79 2.37
N HIS A 75 21.19 4.47 1.23
CA HIS A 75 22.13 4.42 0.13
C HIS A 75 23.13 5.58 0.14
N GLU A 76 23.14 6.43 1.16
CA GLU A 76 24.11 7.53 1.31
C GLU A 76 25.56 7.00 1.35
N LYS A 77 25.79 5.84 1.99
CA LYS A 77 27.11 5.20 2.05
C LYS A 77 27.59 4.65 0.69
N LEU A 78 26.70 4.55 -0.30
CA LEU A 78 27.00 3.97 -1.62
C LEU A 78 27.36 5.05 -2.66
N GLU A 79 27.35 6.34 -2.31
CA GLU A 79 27.63 7.44 -3.25
C GLU A 79 29.08 7.45 -3.77
N ALA A 80 30.01 6.87 -3.03
CA ALA A 80 31.41 6.72 -3.45
C ALA A 80 31.65 5.52 -4.38
N HIS A 81 30.68 4.61 -4.53
CA HIS A 81 30.83 3.41 -5.34
C HIS A 81 30.47 3.69 -6.80
N THR A 82 31.36 3.33 -7.71
CA THR A 82 31.16 3.44 -9.15
C THR A 82 31.16 2.06 -9.79
N SER A 83 30.20 1.84 -10.68
CA SER A 83 30.14 0.69 -11.59
C SER A 83 30.13 1.22 -13.01
N GLU A 84 30.85 0.56 -13.91
CA GLU A 84 30.85 0.91 -15.34
C GLU A 84 29.55 0.46 -16.02
N GLN A 85 28.78 -0.43 -15.38
CA GLN A 85 27.55 -1.00 -15.93
C GLN A 85 26.30 -0.47 -15.23
N LYS A 86 25.28 -0.16 -16.03
CA LYS A 86 23.92 0.17 -15.58
C LYS A 86 23.25 -1.08 -14.96
N PRO A 87 22.32 -0.93 -13.98
CA PRO A 87 21.73 -2.07 -13.26
C PRO A 87 21.11 -3.19 -14.11
N LEU A 88 20.70 -2.91 -15.34
CA LEU A 88 20.30 -3.93 -16.30
C LEU A 88 20.43 -3.35 -17.71
N GLU A 89 21.51 -3.66 -18.40
CA GLU A 89 21.60 -3.46 -19.84
C GLU A 89 20.89 -4.63 -20.53
N ASN A 90 20.16 -4.38 -21.63
CA ASN A 90 19.13 -5.26 -22.19
C ASN A 90 19.57 -6.68 -22.62
N ASP A 91 20.85 -7.02 -22.48
CA ASP A 91 21.42 -8.29 -22.96
C ASP A 91 22.35 -8.98 -21.94
N SER A 92 22.32 -8.57 -20.65
CA SER A 92 23.11 -9.26 -19.62
C SER A 92 22.33 -9.48 -18.31
N LEU A 93 22.37 -10.71 -17.81
CA LEU A 93 21.81 -11.11 -16.50
C LEU A 93 22.76 -10.82 -15.33
N SER A 94 23.91 -10.22 -15.62
CA SER A 94 25.02 -10.05 -14.68
C SER A 94 25.14 -8.58 -14.23
N MET A 95 24.21 -8.14 -13.38
CA MET A 95 24.17 -6.77 -12.83
C MET A 95 25.46 -6.35 -12.09
N PHE A 96 26.19 -7.31 -11.53
CA PHE A 96 27.36 -7.08 -10.68
C PHE A 96 28.70 -7.34 -11.37
N ALA A 97 28.73 -7.68 -12.67
CA ALA A 97 29.96 -8.09 -13.35
C ALA A 97 31.03 -6.97 -13.35
N GLY A 98 30.62 -5.72 -13.51
CA GLY A 98 31.50 -4.55 -13.47
C GLY A 98 31.80 -3.99 -12.06
N ASN A 99 31.33 -4.62 -10.98
CA ASN A 99 31.50 -4.08 -9.63
C ASN A 99 32.83 -4.54 -9.01
N LYS A 100 33.51 -3.61 -8.33
CA LYS A 100 34.71 -3.94 -7.54
C LYS A 100 34.31 -4.60 -6.21
N SER A 101 35.18 -5.47 -5.70
CA SER A 101 35.05 -6.06 -4.36
C SER A 101 36.21 -5.63 -3.47
N ASN A 102 35.90 -5.15 -2.27
CA ASN A 102 36.89 -4.72 -1.29
C ASN A 102 36.31 -4.83 0.13
N ALA A 103 37.17 -5.09 1.13
CA ALA A 103 36.80 -5.08 2.54
C ALA A 103 36.24 -3.71 3.00
N ASN A 104 36.67 -2.61 2.37
CA ASN A 104 36.18 -1.26 2.68
C ASN A 104 34.70 -1.05 2.31
N CYS A 105 34.13 -1.89 1.44
CA CYS A 105 32.74 -1.78 1.02
C CYS A 105 31.77 -2.57 1.92
N CYS A 106 32.25 -3.06 3.07
CA CYS A 106 31.42 -3.73 4.06
C CYS A 106 30.78 -2.72 5.03
N PRO A 107 29.54 -2.95 5.48
CA PRO A 107 28.69 -4.11 5.19
C PRO A 107 27.97 -3.99 3.83
N SER A 108 27.89 -5.10 3.08
CA SER A 108 27.14 -5.20 1.83
C SER A 108 26.43 -6.55 1.76
N THR A 109 25.27 -6.61 1.09
CA THR A 109 24.43 -7.80 0.96
C THR A 109 25.12 -8.93 0.16
N TYR A 110 26.05 -8.56 -0.72
CA TYR A 110 26.81 -9.50 -1.54
C TYR A 110 28.30 -9.41 -1.22
N SER A 111 28.96 -10.56 -1.11
CA SER A 111 30.38 -10.68 -0.80
C SER A 111 31.05 -11.75 -1.67
N ASN A 112 32.37 -11.64 -1.79
CA ASN A 112 33.23 -12.62 -2.47
C ASN A 112 34.49 -12.87 -1.61
N SER A 113 35.38 -13.76 -2.05
CA SER A 113 36.62 -14.13 -1.35
C SER A 113 37.56 -12.96 -1.05
N THR A 114 37.43 -11.85 -1.78
CA THR A 114 38.23 -10.62 -1.66
C THR A 114 37.56 -9.52 -0.82
N GLY A 115 36.33 -9.73 -0.32
CA GLY A 115 35.59 -8.77 0.50
C GLY A 115 34.16 -8.52 0.02
N CYS A 116 33.56 -7.42 0.47
CA CYS A 116 32.20 -7.03 0.11
C CYS A 116 32.12 -6.42 -1.29
N LEU A 117 31.00 -6.61 -1.97
CA LEU A 117 30.74 -6.01 -3.27
C LEU A 117 30.37 -4.53 -3.10
N CYS A 118 31.07 -3.65 -3.82
CA CYS A 118 30.78 -2.22 -3.83
C CYS A 118 29.63 -1.96 -4.81
N ILE A 119 28.40 -2.01 -4.31
CA ILE A 119 27.18 -1.77 -5.11
C ILE A 119 26.97 -0.26 -5.25
N THR A 120 26.50 0.19 -6.41
CA THR A 120 26.13 1.60 -6.62
C THR A 120 24.74 1.91 -6.09
N LYS A 121 24.48 3.19 -5.81
CA LYS A 121 23.16 3.69 -5.38
C LYS A 121 22.04 3.30 -6.37
N GLU A 122 22.32 3.34 -7.66
CA GLU A 122 21.35 2.97 -8.70
C GLU A 122 21.04 1.48 -8.70
N GLN A 123 22.05 0.62 -8.55
CA GLN A 123 21.86 -0.84 -8.47
C GLN A 123 21.09 -1.23 -7.21
N ALA A 124 21.41 -0.60 -6.08
CA ALA A 124 20.69 -0.84 -4.82
C ALA A 124 19.22 -0.38 -4.93
N LYS A 125 18.96 0.78 -5.53
CA LYS A 125 17.60 1.27 -5.77
C LYS A 125 16.83 0.38 -6.74
N PHE A 126 17.47 -0.09 -7.81
CA PHE A 126 16.86 -1.02 -8.78
C PHE A 126 16.46 -2.34 -8.12
N LEU A 127 17.34 -2.91 -7.28
CA LEU A 127 17.04 -4.09 -6.48
C LEU A 127 15.89 -3.84 -5.50
N ASN A 128 15.90 -2.68 -4.84
CA ASN A 128 14.84 -2.31 -3.89
C ASN A 128 13.48 -2.13 -4.56
N GLN A 129 13.43 -1.74 -5.83
CA GLN A 129 12.17 -1.59 -6.57
C GLN A 129 11.74 -2.89 -7.29
N ARG A 130 12.55 -3.96 -7.21
CA ARG A 130 12.29 -5.21 -7.91
C ARG A 130 11.04 -5.90 -7.33
N GLY A 131 10.15 -6.35 -8.21
CA GLY A 131 8.91 -7.03 -7.81
C GLY A 131 7.76 -6.11 -7.38
N GLY A 132 7.89 -4.78 -7.56
CA GLY A 132 6.78 -3.82 -7.41
C GLY A 132 6.21 -3.65 -6.00
N ASN A 133 6.75 -4.36 -5.01
CA ASN A 133 6.26 -4.38 -3.62
C ASN A 133 6.96 -3.38 -2.69
N ARG A 134 8.02 -2.70 -3.15
CA ARG A 134 8.85 -1.82 -2.30
C ARG A 134 9.16 -0.51 -3.03
N THR A 135 8.80 0.59 -2.38
CA THR A 135 8.87 1.94 -2.95
C THR A 135 9.36 2.99 -1.94
N LEU A 136 9.63 2.56 -0.71
CA LEU A 136 10.27 3.35 0.33
C LEU A 136 11.77 3.02 0.37
N ASN A 137 12.59 4.03 0.68
CA ASN A 137 14.03 3.84 0.88
C ASN A 137 14.25 3.19 2.25
N SER A 138 14.54 1.90 2.29
CA SER A 138 14.84 1.15 3.52
C SER A 138 16.20 0.48 3.43
N GLU A 139 16.87 0.24 4.55
CA GLU A 139 18.17 -0.41 4.62
C GLU A 139 18.13 -1.91 4.29
N TYR A 140 17.96 -2.28 3.01
CA TYR A 140 18.28 -3.62 2.48
C TYR A 140 18.75 -3.53 1.02
#